data_AF-A0A0I2BJZ4-F1
#
_entry.id   AF-A0A0I2BJZ4-F1
#
_cell.length_a   1.000
_cell.length_b   1.000
_cell.length_c   1.000
_cell.angle_alpha   90.00
_cell.angle_beta   90.00
_cell.angle_gamma   90.00
#
_symmetry.space_group_name_H-M   'P 1'
#
loop_
_entity.id
_entity.type
_entity.pdbx_description
1 polymer ?
#
loop_
_entity_poly.entity_id
_entity_poly.type
_entity_poly.pdbx_seq_one_letter_code
_entity_poly.pdbx_strand_id
1 'polypeptide(L)'
;MKSKLQKIILCLFLLCCIYNLWTLRPVQILYTYSDAGNSVFLVVDHLPWTDSDKINWYLKHQNEIKNQHPLPEGSWHTWYVIDIGNGFTDYKKYIEGPYEDLYCFPTIKSNDNCIVKNYLMVINEYPYRNTHIGINDFTEYQLTQENKIERVFNPHDFK
;
A
#
# COMPACT_ATOMS: atom_id res chain seq x y z
N MET A 1 -11.26 2.67 46.37
CA MET A 1 -10.33 2.05 45.38
C MET A 1 -11.05 1.34 44.25
N LYS A 2 -12.04 0.45 44.49
CA LYS A 2 -12.79 -0.26 43.43
C LYS A 2 -13.43 0.62 42.36
N SER A 3 -14.10 1.72 42.74
CA SER A 3 -14.74 2.64 41.78
C SER A 3 -13.75 3.44 40.92
N LYS A 4 -12.55 3.73 41.44
CA LYS A 4 -11.46 4.35 40.66
C LYS A 4 -10.90 3.37 39.64
N LEU A 5 -10.68 2.11 40.05
CA LEU A 5 -10.22 1.05 39.16
C LEU A 5 -11.23 0.74 38.05
N GLN A 6 -12.53 0.69 38.37
CA GLN A 6 -13.59 0.50 37.37
C GLN A 6 -13.62 1.61 36.32
N LYS A 7 -13.47 2.88 36.73
CA LYS A 7 -13.37 4.02 35.79
C LYS A 7 -12.13 3.94 34.90
N ILE A 8 -10.99 3.52 35.46
CA ILE A 8 -9.75 3.31 34.69
C ILE A 8 -9.94 2.21 33.65
N ILE A 9 -10.51 1.07 34.04
CA ILE A 9 -10.80 -0.05 33.12
C ILE A 9 -11.74 0.39 32.00
N LEU A 10 -12.80 1.14 32.34
CA LEU A 10 -13.74 1.67 31.34
C LEU A 10 -13.04 2.63 30.36
N CYS A 11 -12.19 3.54 30.85
CA CYS A 11 -11.40 4.42 29.99
C CYS A 11 -10.48 3.64 29.05
N LEU A 12 -9.78 2.63 29.55
CA LEU A 12 -8.90 1.79 28.73
C LEU A 12 -9.68 1.02 27.65
N PHE A 13 -10.85 0.48 28.01
CA PHE A 13 -11.74 -0.18 27.06
C PHE A 13 -12.20 0.79 25.95
N LEU A 14 -12.66 1.99 26.32
CA LEU A 14 -13.08 3.00 25.34
C LEU A 14 -11.93 3.42 24.41
N LEU A 15 -10.73 3.62 24.95
CA LEU A 15 -9.54 3.93 24.14
C LEU A 15 -9.22 2.79 23.16
N CYS A 16 -9.31 1.54 23.61
CA CYS A 16 -9.14 0.38 22.74
C CYS A 16 -10.20 0.33 21.64
N CYS A 17 -11.48 0.58 21.96
CA CYS A 17 -12.55 0.62 20.96
C CYS A 17 -12.34 1.72 19.92
N ILE A 18 -11.97 2.93 20.37
CA ILE A 18 -11.69 4.06 19.46
C ILE A 18 -10.51 3.71 18.54
N TYR A 19 -9.45 3.12 19.09
CA TYR A 19 -8.30 2.68 18.32
C TYR A 19 -8.68 1.62 17.27
N ASN A 20 -9.46 0.59 17.65
CA ASN A 20 -9.92 -0.43 16.72
C ASN A 20 -10.81 0.18 15.61
N LEU A 21 -11.74 1.07 15.97
CA LEU A 21 -12.58 1.78 14.99
C LEU A 21 -11.74 2.60 14.01
N TRP A 22 -10.67 3.24 14.49
CA TRP A 22 -9.74 3.98 13.65
C TRP A 22 -9.04 3.06 12.62
N THR A 23 -8.62 1.86 13.05
CA THR A 23 -7.97 0.88 12.14
C THR A 23 -8.93 0.26 11.11
N LEU A 24 -10.24 0.33 11.34
CA LEU A 24 -11.28 -0.18 10.42
C LEU A 24 -11.69 0.83 9.35
N ARG A 25 -11.07 2.02 9.30
CA ARG A 25 -11.35 3.03 8.29
C ARG A 25 -11.08 2.44 6.89
N PRO A 26 -12.04 2.55 5.94
CA PRO A 26 -11.82 2.10 4.58
C PRO A 26 -10.68 2.89 3.94
N VAL A 27 -9.81 2.18 3.24
CA VAL A 27 -8.76 2.78 2.42
C VAL A 27 -9.40 3.47 1.21
N GLN A 28 -8.93 4.67 0.91
CA GLN A 28 -9.34 5.45 -0.25
C GLN A 28 -8.20 5.49 -1.27
N ILE A 29 -8.49 5.10 -2.51
CA ILE A 29 -7.60 5.33 -3.64
C ILE A 29 -7.83 6.76 -4.12
N LEU A 30 -6.86 7.63 -3.89
CA LEU A 30 -6.93 9.06 -4.17
C LEU A 30 -6.54 9.38 -5.61
N TYR A 31 -5.62 8.59 -6.18
CA TYR A 31 -5.16 8.76 -7.55
C TYR A 31 -4.67 7.43 -8.13
N THR A 32 -4.92 7.22 -9.42
CA THR A 32 -4.36 6.09 -10.16
C THR A 32 -3.63 6.56 -11.40
N TYR A 33 -2.53 5.90 -11.71
CA TYR A 33 -1.73 6.20 -12.89
C TYR A 33 -1.16 4.92 -13.48
N SER A 34 -1.28 4.75 -14.79
CA SER A 34 -0.58 3.71 -15.53
C SER A 34 0.49 4.35 -16.39
N ASP A 35 1.67 3.73 -16.44
CA ASP A 35 2.75 4.15 -17.33
C ASP A 35 2.52 3.72 -18.81
N ALA A 36 1.35 3.15 -19.11
CA ALA A 36 0.99 2.52 -20.38
C ALA A 36 1.89 1.35 -20.80
N GLY A 37 2.77 0.90 -19.91
CA GLY A 37 3.54 -0.33 -20.03
C GLY A 37 2.96 -1.37 -19.10
N ASN A 38 3.76 -1.75 -18.11
CA ASN A 38 3.46 -2.85 -17.20
C ASN A 38 3.24 -2.38 -15.76
N SER A 39 3.27 -1.07 -15.50
CA SER A 39 3.20 -0.53 -14.15
C SER A 39 1.93 0.27 -13.92
N VAL A 40 1.30 0.04 -12.79
CA VAL A 40 0.19 0.85 -12.30
C VAL A 40 0.50 1.33 -10.88
N PHE A 41 0.23 2.59 -10.63
CA PHE A 41 0.45 3.29 -9.38
C PHE A 41 -0.91 3.62 -8.76
N LEU A 42 -1.12 3.16 -7.54
CA LEU A 42 -2.29 3.40 -6.72
C LEU A 42 -1.86 4.27 -5.55
N VAL A 43 -2.24 5.54 -5.57
CA VAL A 43 -1.98 6.46 -4.47
C VAL A 43 -3.13 6.36 -3.47
N VAL A 44 -2.83 6.00 -2.24
CA VAL A 44 -3.83 5.75 -1.19
C VAL A 44 -3.63 6.67 0.02
N ASP A 45 -4.68 6.87 0.81
CA ASP A 45 -4.61 7.62 2.06
C ASP A 45 -3.91 6.86 3.20
N HIS A 46 -4.12 5.55 3.25
CA HIS A 46 -3.43 4.62 4.14
C HIS A 46 -3.60 3.18 3.63
N LEU A 47 -2.95 2.22 4.30
CA LEU A 47 -3.30 0.81 4.21
C LEU A 47 -3.62 0.24 5.60
N PRO A 48 -4.29 -0.92 5.68
CA PRO A 48 -4.47 -1.61 6.95
C PRO A 48 -3.14 -1.89 7.63
N TRP A 49 -3.18 -2.05 8.96
CA TRP A 49 -1.98 -2.18 9.77
C TRP A 49 -1.18 -3.44 9.44
N THR A 50 -1.84 -4.60 9.42
CA THR A 50 -1.15 -5.91 9.32
C THR A 50 -0.89 -6.28 7.86
N ASP A 51 0.21 -6.98 7.60
CA ASP A 51 0.56 -7.44 6.26
C ASP A 51 -0.55 -8.30 5.64
N SER A 52 -1.19 -9.15 6.45
CA SER A 52 -2.37 -9.93 6.04
C SER A 52 -3.52 -9.04 5.58
N ASP A 53 -3.84 -7.98 6.34
CA ASP A 53 -4.94 -7.08 5.98
C ASP A 53 -4.61 -6.22 4.76
N LYS A 54 -3.35 -5.83 4.56
CA LYS A 54 -2.88 -5.16 3.34
C LYS A 54 -3.10 -6.04 2.10
N ILE A 55 -2.68 -7.30 2.18
CA ILE A 55 -2.85 -8.28 1.09
C ILE A 55 -4.34 -8.52 0.84
N ASN A 56 -5.14 -8.73 1.90
CA ASN A 56 -6.59 -8.93 1.76
C ASN A 56 -7.30 -7.71 1.17
N TRP A 57 -6.86 -6.50 1.52
CA TRP A 57 -7.36 -5.28 0.90
C TRP A 57 -7.09 -5.29 -0.62
N TYR A 58 -5.87 -5.64 -1.05
CA TYR A 58 -5.54 -5.74 -2.47
C TYR A 58 -6.41 -6.78 -3.17
N LEU A 59 -6.49 -8.00 -2.64
CA LEU A 59 -7.26 -9.10 -3.23
C LEU A 59 -8.74 -8.74 -3.39
N LYS A 60 -9.31 -8.00 -2.44
CA LYS A 60 -10.70 -7.54 -2.49
C LYS A 60 -10.96 -6.51 -3.61
N HIS A 61 -9.98 -5.66 -3.93
CA HIS A 61 -10.11 -4.59 -4.94
C HIS A 61 -9.44 -4.93 -6.28
N GLN A 62 -8.73 -6.05 -6.37
CA GLN A 62 -7.93 -6.45 -7.53
C GLN A 62 -8.72 -6.41 -8.84
N ASN A 63 -9.96 -6.92 -8.84
CA ASN A 63 -10.81 -6.93 -10.04
C ASN A 63 -11.19 -5.51 -10.48
N GLU A 64 -11.51 -4.61 -9.55
CA GLU A 64 -11.83 -3.22 -9.85
C GLU A 64 -10.63 -2.49 -10.45
N ILE A 65 -9.47 -2.64 -9.79
CA ILE A 65 -8.19 -2.07 -10.21
C ILE A 65 -7.82 -2.52 -11.63
N LYS A 66 -7.94 -3.83 -11.91
CA LYS A 66 -7.63 -4.43 -13.22
C LYS A 66 -8.59 -3.98 -14.33
N ASN A 67 -9.88 -3.83 -14.01
CA ASN A 67 -10.87 -3.40 -14.99
C ASN A 67 -10.68 -1.93 -15.40
N GLN A 68 -10.23 -1.07 -14.47
CA GLN A 68 -9.95 0.34 -14.77
C GLN A 68 -8.64 0.53 -15.54
N HIS A 69 -7.69 -0.38 -15.36
CA HIS A 69 -6.36 -0.34 -15.97
C HIS A 69 -6.04 -1.68 -16.63
N PRO A 70 -6.63 -1.98 -17.82
CA PRO A 70 -6.37 -3.23 -18.52
C PRO A 70 -4.90 -3.26 -18.96
N LEU A 71 -4.17 -4.27 -18.50
CA LEU A 71 -2.78 -4.47 -18.85
C LEU A 71 -2.63 -5.58 -19.91
N PRO A 72 -1.54 -5.58 -20.71
CA PRO A 72 -1.36 -6.56 -21.78
C PRO A 72 -1.28 -8.00 -21.27
N GLU A 73 -2.18 -8.86 -21.76
CA GLU A 73 -2.17 -10.28 -21.38
C GLU A 73 -0.84 -10.97 -21.70
N GLY A 74 -0.44 -11.91 -20.84
CA GLY A 74 0.79 -12.69 -21.04
C GLY A 74 2.09 -11.95 -20.71
N SER A 75 2.01 -10.72 -20.20
CA SER A 75 3.16 -9.97 -19.70
C SER A 75 3.19 -9.91 -18.16
N TRP A 76 4.35 -9.55 -17.61
CA TRP A 76 4.48 -9.32 -16.17
C TRP A 76 4.00 -7.91 -15.85
N HIS A 77 3.39 -7.73 -14.68
CA HIS A 77 2.81 -6.47 -14.25
C HIS A 77 3.22 -6.13 -12.83
N THR A 78 3.41 -4.84 -12.57
CA THR A 78 3.70 -4.33 -11.24
C THR A 78 2.65 -3.32 -10.81
N TRP A 79 2.02 -3.58 -9.67
CA TRP A 79 1.12 -2.66 -9.01
C TRP A 79 1.83 -2.05 -7.81
N TYR A 80 2.07 -0.75 -7.86
CA TYR A 80 2.66 0.02 -6.76
C TYR A 80 1.54 0.65 -5.95
N VAL A 81 1.49 0.36 -4.65
CA VAL A 81 0.61 1.05 -3.70
C VAL A 81 1.45 2.03 -2.89
N ILE A 82 1.21 3.32 -3.11
CA ILE A 82 2.01 4.41 -2.55
C ILE A 82 1.16 5.23 -1.58
N ASP A 83 1.72 5.52 -0.42
CA ASP A 83 1.14 6.46 0.53
C ASP A 83 1.15 7.89 -0.02
N ILE A 84 0.03 8.60 0.12
CA ILE A 84 -0.07 10.02 -0.24
C ILE A 84 0.80 10.90 0.67
N GLY A 85 1.08 10.47 1.90
CA GLY A 85 1.86 11.23 2.88
C GLY A 85 1.29 12.64 3.10
N ASN A 86 2.10 13.66 2.83
CA ASN A 86 1.72 15.07 2.96
C ASN A 86 0.91 15.62 1.77
N GLY A 87 0.59 14.80 0.77
CA GLY A 87 -0.09 15.23 -0.46
C GLY A 87 0.87 15.41 -1.63
N PHE A 88 0.31 15.87 -2.74
CA PHE A 88 1.10 16.23 -3.92
C PHE A 88 1.91 17.50 -3.66
N THR A 89 3.14 17.51 -4.16
CA THR A 89 4.11 18.60 -4.01
C THR A 89 4.83 18.87 -5.33
N ASP A 90 5.42 20.05 -5.43
CA ASP A 90 6.29 20.45 -6.53
C ASP A 90 7.70 20.00 -6.24
N TYR A 91 8.31 19.27 -7.18
CA TYR A 91 9.69 18.82 -7.04
C TYR A 91 10.65 19.96 -6.74
N LYS A 92 10.40 21.18 -7.24
CA LYS A 92 11.26 22.35 -6.97
C LYS A 92 11.13 22.89 -5.56
N LYS A 93 9.99 22.66 -4.90
CA LYS A 93 9.70 23.15 -3.54
C LYS A 93 10.04 22.11 -2.46
N TYR A 94 10.26 20.86 -2.85
CA TYR A 94 10.61 19.81 -1.92
C TYR A 94 12.00 20.03 -1.32
N ILE A 95 12.03 20.22 0.00
CA ILE A 95 13.25 20.49 0.78
C ILE A 95 13.49 19.45 1.89
N GLU A 96 12.56 18.52 2.09
CA GLU A 96 12.59 17.55 3.19
C GLU A 96 13.53 16.35 2.92
N GLY A 97 13.93 16.14 1.67
CA GLY A 97 14.81 15.04 1.28
C GLY A 97 15.36 15.20 -0.15
N PRO A 98 16.18 14.24 -0.62
CA PRO A 98 16.67 14.23 -2.00
C PRO A 98 15.51 14.12 -3.00
N TYR A 99 15.69 14.71 -4.19
CA TYR A 99 14.70 14.62 -5.28
C TYR A 99 14.42 13.19 -5.74
N GLU A 100 15.36 12.27 -5.51
CA GLU A 100 15.22 10.85 -5.81
C GLU A 100 14.11 10.19 -5.00
N ASP A 101 13.71 10.78 -3.87
CA ASP A 101 12.60 10.32 -3.04
C ASP A 101 11.24 10.74 -3.59
N LEU A 102 11.17 11.49 -4.70
CA LEU A 102 9.90 11.88 -5.30
C LEU A 102 9.53 11.00 -6.49
N TYR A 103 8.24 10.69 -6.59
CA TYR A 103 7.62 10.15 -7.79
C TYR A 103 6.67 11.18 -8.40
N CYS A 104 6.94 11.62 -9.63
CA CYS A 104 6.16 12.64 -10.32
C CYS A 104 5.28 12.03 -11.40
N PHE A 105 3.99 12.34 -11.35
CA PHE A 105 3.01 11.84 -12.31
C PHE A 105 2.91 12.79 -13.52
N PRO A 106 3.26 12.34 -14.74
CA PRO A 106 3.29 13.21 -15.91
C PRO A 106 1.90 13.64 -16.40
N THR A 107 0.86 12.91 -16.00
CA THR A 107 -0.54 13.17 -16.33
C THR A 107 -1.15 14.32 -15.53
N ILE A 108 -0.58 14.67 -14.38
CA ILE A 108 -1.00 15.81 -13.56
C ILE A 108 -0.34 17.07 -14.14
N LYS A 109 -1.14 18.04 -14.57
CA LYS A 109 -0.66 19.27 -15.24
C LYS A 109 -0.16 20.36 -14.29
N SER A 110 -0.49 20.27 -13.00
CA SER A 110 -0.02 21.21 -11.98
C SER A 110 1.48 21.04 -11.74
N ASN A 111 2.15 22.06 -11.21
CA ASN A 111 3.52 21.91 -10.70
C ASN A 111 3.56 20.98 -9.48
N ASP A 112 2.48 20.93 -8.70
CA ASP A 112 2.37 20.01 -7.58
C ASP A 112 1.91 18.63 -8.09
N ASN A 113 2.79 17.94 -8.84
CA ASN A 113 2.50 16.64 -9.48
C ASN A 113 3.31 15.47 -8.92
N CYS A 114 4.09 15.70 -7.86
CA CYS A 114 4.95 14.68 -7.26
C CYS A 114 4.46 14.27 -5.88
N ILE A 115 4.77 13.05 -5.47
CA ILE A 115 4.58 12.56 -4.10
C ILE A 115 5.90 11.99 -3.59
N VAL A 116 6.07 11.94 -2.27
CA VAL A 116 7.19 11.21 -1.66
C VAL A 116 6.98 9.71 -1.88
N LYS A 117 8.01 9.02 -2.36
CA LYS A 117 8.05 7.57 -2.56
C LYS A 117 7.99 6.88 -1.21
N ASN A 118 6.79 6.45 -0.85
CA ASN A 118 6.57 5.61 0.30
C ASN A 118 5.73 4.40 -0.16
N TYR A 119 6.41 3.36 -0.63
CA TYR A 119 5.77 2.14 -1.12
C TYR A 119 5.28 1.31 0.07
N LEU A 120 3.97 1.30 0.27
CA LEU A 120 3.36 0.49 1.32
C LEU A 120 3.26 -0.98 0.91
N MET A 121 3.07 -1.22 -0.38
CA MET A 121 2.95 -2.55 -0.97
C MET A 121 3.29 -2.53 -2.46
N VAL A 122 4.02 -3.53 -2.92
CA VAL A 122 4.37 -3.73 -4.34
C VAL A 122 3.94 -5.14 -4.75
N ILE A 123 3.04 -5.24 -5.73
CA ILE A 123 2.54 -6.51 -6.23
C ILE A 123 3.13 -6.76 -7.61
N ASN A 124 3.92 -7.81 -7.74
CA ASN A 124 4.47 -8.28 -9.01
C ASN A 124 3.70 -9.52 -9.47
N GLU A 125 2.86 -9.34 -10.47
CA GLU A 125 2.08 -10.40 -11.09
C GLU A 125 2.83 -10.93 -12.33
N TYR A 126 2.88 -12.26 -12.46
CA TYR A 126 3.58 -12.91 -13.56
C TYR A 126 2.65 -13.90 -14.26
N PRO A 127 2.79 -14.08 -15.58
CA PRO A 127 1.95 -15.00 -16.34
C PRO A 127 2.22 -16.49 -16.00
N TYR A 128 3.44 -16.83 -15.58
CA TYR A 128 3.88 -18.23 -15.43
C TYR A 128 4.40 -18.59 -14.04
N ARG A 129 4.25 -17.69 -13.06
CA ARG A 129 4.79 -17.88 -11.71
C ARG A 129 3.84 -17.27 -10.66
N ASN A 130 4.03 -17.64 -9.40
CA ASN A 130 3.27 -17.06 -8.29
C ASN A 130 3.40 -15.54 -8.27
N THR A 131 2.36 -14.85 -7.79
CA THR A 131 2.42 -13.40 -7.60
C THR A 131 3.26 -13.10 -6.37
N HIS A 132 4.21 -12.18 -6.49
CA HIS A 132 5.04 -11.74 -5.36
C HIS A 132 4.50 -10.44 -4.80
N ILE A 133 4.41 -10.33 -3.48
CA ILE A 133 3.92 -9.16 -2.78
C ILE A 133 4.98 -8.71 -1.78
N GLY A 134 5.62 -7.57 -2.06
CA GLY A 134 6.50 -6.90 -1.13
C GLY A 134 5.72 -5.93 -0.25
N ILE A 135 6.00 -5.91 1.06
CA ILE A 135 5.42 -4.99 2.03
C ILE A 135 6.54 -4.19 2.69
N ASN A 136 6.41 -2.85 2.65
CA ASN A 136 7.34 -1.89 3.26
C ASN A 136 8.83 -2.21 2.95
N ASP A 137 9.15 -2.66 1.74
CA ASP A 137 10.49 -3.04 1.25
C ASP A 137 11.21 -4.22 1.94
N PHE A 138 10.71 -4.75 3.05
CA PHE A 138 11.40 -5.80 3.84
C PHE A 138 10.74 -7.16 3.80
N THR A 139 9.39 -7.22 3.80
CA THR A 139 8.69 -8.49 3.91
C THR A 139 8.15 -8.91 2.55
N GLU A 140 8.48 -10.13 2.13
CA GLU A 140 7.99 -10.70 0.88
C GLU A 140 7.01 -11.85 1.14
N TYR A 141 5.93 -11.86 0.38
CA TYR A 141 4.94 -12.92 0.34
C TYR A 141 4.76 -13.42 -1.09
N GLN A 142 4.31 -14.66 -1.23
CA GLN A 142 3.85 -15.20 -2.51
C GLN A 142 2.38 -15.61 -2.40
N LEU A 143 1.62 -15.26 -3.43
CA LEU A 143 0.28 -15.80 -3.67
C LEU A 143 0.40 -16.95 -4.67
N THR A 144 0.14 -18.16 -4.19
CA THR A 144 0.19 -19.36 -5.02
C THR A 144 -1.00 -19.41 -5.97
N GLN A 145 -0.89 -20.24 -7.03
CA GLN A 145 -2.01 -20.51 -7.93
C GLN A 145 -3.24 -21.13 -7.23
N GLU A 146 -3.06 -21.71 -6.05
CA GLU A 146 -4.13 -22.22 -5.18
C GLU A 146 -4.74 -21.13 -4.27
N ASN A 147 -4.40 -19.85 -4.50
CA ASN A 147 -4.80 -18.71 -3.66
C ASN A 147 -4.34 -18.81 -2.20
N LYS A 148 -3.21 -19.48 -1.94
CA LYS A 148 -2.58 -19.50 -0.61
C LYS A 148 -1.53 -18.40 -0.51
N ILE A 149 -1.51 -17.71 0.63
CA ILE A 149 -0.53 -16.69 0.96
C ILE A 149 0.57 -17.35 1.79
N GLU A 150 1.81 -17.30 1.31
CA GLU A 150 2.97 -17.86 1.99
C GLU A 150 4.05 -16.78 2.14
N ARG A 151 4.68 -16.70 3.32
CA ARG A 151 5.81 -15.79 3.51
C ARG A 151 7.05 -16.35 2.82
N VAL A 152 7.71 -15.51 2.03
CA VAL A 152 9.00 -15.82 1.42
C VAL A 152 10.08 -15.36 2.39
N PHE A 153 11.02 -16.25 2.72
CA PHE A 153 12.15 -15.95 3.57
C PHE A 153 13.40 -15.82 2.71
N ASN A 154 14.04 -14.65 2.71
CA ASN A 154 15.29 -14.45 2.01
C ASN A 154 16.44 -14.97 2.89
N PRO A 155 17.43 -15.69 2.34
CA PRO A 155 18.62 -16.10 3.09
C PRO A 155 19.35 -14.95 3.80
N HIS A 156 19.20 -13.71 3.31
CA HIS A 156 19.75 -12.50 3.94
C HIS A 156 18.99 -12.04 5.19
N ASP A 157 17.75 -12.48 5.42
CA ASP A 157 16.93 -12.07 6.57
C ASP A 157 17.42 -12.69 7.91
N PHE A 158 18.33 -13.66 7.83
CA PHE A 158 18.86 -14.41 8.98
C PHE A 158 20.32 -14.05 9.34
N LYS A 159 20.87 -12.98 8.77
CA LYS A 159 22.21 -12.45 9.08
C LYS A 159 22.11 -11.12 9.83
#